data_AF-A0AAE2JI31-F1
#
_entry.id   AF-A0AAE2JI31-F1
#
_cell.length_a   1.000
_cell.length_b   1.000
_cell.length_c   1.000
_cell.angle_alpha   90.00
_cell.angle_beta   90.00
_cell.angle_gamma   90.00
#
_symmetry.space_group_name_H-M   'P 1'
#
loop_
_entity.id
_entity.type
_entity.pdbx_description
1 polymer ?
#
loop_
_entity_poly.entity_id
_entity_poly.type
_entity_poly.pdbx_seq_one_letter_code
_entity_poly.pdbx_strand_id
1 'polypeptide(L)'
;MNSDNKEILKCVKVTSNPFSSNRDSSLNLTISAIDMALQKYSNDQITQVLNKELMRLNDICNNSPGSMLACEMLLTYKSAQYNCAQALKYLKKYRNNQ
;
A
#
# COMPACT_ATOMS: atom_id res chain seq x y z
N MET A 1 -8.70 15.91 -2.79
CA MET A 1 -7.68 14.99 -2.24
C MET A 1 -6.34 15.71 -2.26
N ASN A 2 -5.76 16.01 -1.09
CA ASN A 2 -4.56 16.83 -0.94
C ASN A 2 -3.33 16.20 -1.66
N SER A 3 -2.38 17.02 -2.10
CA SER A 3 -1.16 16.57 -2.82
C SER A 3 -0.36 15.56 -1.99
N ASP A 4 -0.21 15.83 -0.69
CA ASP A 4 0.52 14.97 0.25
C ASP A 4 -0.09 13.57 0.36
N ASN A 5 -1.42 13.49 0.39
CA ASN A 5 -2.12 12.20 0.42
C ASN A 5 -1.83 11.39 -0.84
N LYS A 6 -1.67 12.03 -2.01
CA LYS A 6 -1.33 11.33 -3.25
C LYS A 6 0.11 10.80 -3.20
N GLU A 7 1.04 11.53 -2.59
CA GLU A 7 2.44 11.10 -2.44
C GLU A 7 2.53 9.89 -1.51
N ILE A 8 1.90 9.94 -0.33
CA ILE A 8 1.86 8.81 0.61
C ILE A 8 1.22 7.56 -0.02
N LEU A 9 0.15 7.72 -0.80
CA LEU A 9 -0.51 6.60 -1.47
C LEU A 9 0.31 5.99 -2.60
N LYS A 10 1.26 6.73 -3.18
CA LYS A 10 2.17 6.14 -4.16
C LYS A 10 3.04 5.08 -3.50
N CYS A 11 3.39 5.21 -2.22
CA CYS A 11 4.25 4.26 -1.50
C CYS A 11 3.69 2.83 -1.52
N VAL A 12 2.38 2.64 -1.33
CA VAL A 12 1.73 1.31 -1.38
C VAL A 12 1.40 0.83 -2.79
N LYS A 13 1.42 1.75 -3.77
CA LYS A 13 1.26 1.45 -5.20
C LYS A 13 2.58 1.15 -5.89
N VAL A 14 3.72 1.28 -5.21
CA VAL A 14 5.02 0.79 -5.70
C VAL A 14 5.01 -0.74 -5.62
N THR A 15 4.23 -1.36 -6.51
CA THR A 15 4.17 -2.80 -6.67
C THR A 15 5.11 -3.20 -7.79
N SER A 16 5.98 -4.18 -7.56
CA SER A 16 6.80 -4.74 -8.63
C SER A 16 5.90 -5.30 -9.76
N ASN A 17 6.35 -5.16 -11.01
CA ASN A 17 5.64 -5.63 -12.19
C ASN A 17 5.43 -7.15 -12.08
N PRO A 18 4.19 -7.65 -12.18
CA PRO A 18 3.90 -9.08 -12.13
C PRO A 18 4.58 -9.90 -13.25
N PHE A 19 5.13 -9.25 -14.27
CA PHE A 19 5.79 -9.90 -15.41
C PHE A 19 7.33 -9.83 -15.41
N SER A 20 7.98 -9.36 -14.34
CA SER A 20 9.44 -9.23 -14.33
C SER A 20 10.12 -10.23 -13.39
N SER A 21 11.11 -10.95 -13.90
CA SER A 21 11.88 -12.00 -13.21
C SER A 21 12.95 -11.50 -12.22
N ASN A 22 13.23 -10.18 -12.17
CA ASN A 22 14.31 -9.59 -11.36
C ASN A 22 13.82 -8.38 -10.56
N ARG A 23 12.90 -8.56 -9.60
CA ARG A 23 12.46 -7.44 -8.74
C ARG A 23 12.49 -7.81 -7.28
N ASP A 24 13.03 -6.89 -6.48
CA ASP A 24 12.76 -6.82 -5.05
C ASP A 24 11.28 -7.07 -4.79
N SER A 25 10.98 -7.82 -3.72
CA SER A 25 9.62 -8.08 -3.30
C SER A 25 8.84 -6.76 -3.26
N SER A 26 7.63 -6.75 -3.84
CA SER A 26 6.73 -5.59 -3.84
C SER A 26 6.56 -4.98 -2.45
N LEU A 27 6.69 -5.81 -1.42
CA LEU A 27 6.68 -5.40 -0.03
C LEU A 27 7.92 -4.60 0.36
N ASN A 28 9.13 -5.03 -0.01
CA ASN A 28 10.36 -4.32 0.31
C ASN A 28 10.37 -2.92 -0.30
N LEU A 29 9.94 -2.81 -1.57
CA LEU A 29 9.78 -1.51 -2.24
C LEU A 29 8.76 -0.61 -1.52
N THR A 30 7.66 -1.20 -1.03
CA THR A 30 6.67 -0.47 -0.24
C THR A 30 7.28 0.03 1.07
N ILE A 31 7.99 -0.82 1.82
CA ILE A 31 8.61 -0.43 3.10
C ILE A 31 9.64 0.67 2.90
N SER A 32 10.55 0.55 1.92
CA SER A 32 11.51 1.62 1.60
C SER A 32 10.83 2.93 1.23
N ALA A 33 9.70 2.89 0.51
CA ALA A 33 8.92 4.08 0.20
C ALA A 33 8.25 4.70 1.44
N ILE A 34 7.85 3.89 2.41
CA ILE A 34 7.34 4.36 3.71
C ILE A 34 8.47 4.99 4.53
N ASP A 35 9.66 4.42 4.54
CA ASP A 35 10.84 5.01 5.21
C ASP A 35 11.18 6.40 4.64
N MET A 36 11.11 6.56 3.32
CA MET A 36 11.27 7.87 2.67
C MET A 36 10.14 8.84 3.05
N ALA A 37 8.89 8.37 3.14
CA ALA A 37 7.77 9.21 3.55
C ALA A 37 7.90 9.69 5.01
N LEU A 38 8.43 8.84 5.91
CA LEU A 38 8.69 9.19 7.31
C LEU A 38 9.72 10.33 7.47
N GLN A 39 10.56 10.60 6.46
CA GLN A 39 11.47 11.75 6.48
C GLN A 39 10.74 13.09 6.27
N LYS A 40 9.52 13.07 5.70
CA LYS A 40 8.76 14.27 5.32
C LYS A 40 7.45 14.43 6.09
N TYR A 41 6.83 13.31 6.48
CA TYR A 41 5.51 13.26 7.07
C TYR A 41 5.56 12.54 8.41
N SER A 42 4.71 12.96 9.35
CA SER A 42 4.59 12.26 10.63
C SER A 42 4.03 10.84 10.44
N ASN A 43 4.42 9.92 11.33
CA ASN A 43 3.90 8.55 11.33
C ASN A 43 2.36 8.54 11.40
N ASP A 44 1.75 9.40 12.22
CA ASP A 44 0.29 9.49 12.35
C ASP A 44 -0.40 9.93 11.04
N GLN A 45 0.18 10.89 10.31
CA GLN A 45 -0.34 11.31 8.99
C GLN A 45 -0.28 10.16 7.97
N ILE A 46 0.85 9.46 7.90
CA ILE A 46 1.03 8.33 6.99
C ILE A 46 0.02 7.23 7.35
N THR A 47 -0.07 6.88 8.64
CA THR A 47 -1.00 5.89 9.17
C THR A 47 -2.46 6.24 8.85
N GLN A 48 -2.87 7.51 9.00
CA GLN A 48 -4.23 7.94 8.69
C GLN A 48 -4.57 7.76 7.20
N VAL A 49 -3.64 8.13 6.31
CA VAL A 49 -3.82 7.98 4.85
C VAL A 49 -3.90 6.50 4.47
N LEU A 50 -3.00 5.68 5.01
CA LEU A 50 -2.98 4.24 4.73
C LEU A 50 -4.22 3.52 5.26
N ASN A 51 -4.74 3.88 6.44
CA ASN A 51 -5.99 3.29 6.95
C ASN A 51 -7.18 3.59 6.03
N LYS A 52 -7.29 4.81 5.50
CA LYS A 52 -8.35 5.16 4.54
C LYS A 52 -8.23 4.35 3.24
N GLU A 53 -7.01 4.16 2.75
CA GLU A 53 -6.78 3.35 1.56
C GLU A 53 -7.04 1.87 1.79
N LEU A 54 -6.67 1.34 2.95
CA LEU A 54 -6.97 -0.05 3.31
C LEU A 54 -8.48 -0.31 3.35
N MET A 55 -9.26 0.61 3.93
CA MET A 55 -10.73 0.52 3.90
C MET A 55 -11.26 0.49 2.45
N ARG A 56 -10.81 1.43 1.60
CA ARG A 56 -11.19 1.48 0.19
C ARG A 56 -10.81 0.20 -0.57
N LEU A 57 -9.64 -0.37 -0.29
CA LEU A 57 -9.16 -1.60 -0.91
C LEU A 57 -9.94 -2.82 -0.41
N ASN A 58 -10.31 -2.87 0.86
CA ASN A 58 -11.19 -3.91 1.41
C ASN A 58 -12.55 -3.91 0.69
N ASP A 59 -13.16 -2.74 0.50
CA ASP A 59 -14.44 -2.61 -0.20
C ASP A 59 -14.34 -3.12 -1.65
N ILE A 60 -13.26 -2.82 -2.35
CA ILE A 60 -13.02 -3.29 -3.72
C ILE A 60 -12.81 -4.81 -3.75
N CYS A 61 -11.96 -5.33 -2.85
CA CYS A 61 -11.61 -6.75 -2.82
C CYS A 61 -12.76 -7.66 -2.38
N ASN A 62 -13.73 -7.14 -1.62
CA ASN A 62 -14.90 -7.89 -1.14
C ASN A 62 -16.02 -8.02 -2.18
N ASN A 63 -15.93 -7.31 -3.31
CA ASN A 63 -16.89 -7.46 -4.40
C ASN A 63 -16.52 -8.65 -5.28
N SER A 64 -17.47 -9.57 -5.48
CA SER A 64 -17.29 -10.72 -6.40
C SER A 64 -17.18 -10.24 -7.85
N PRO A 65 -16.08 -10.51 -8.56
CA PRO A 65 -15.96 -10.14 -9.96
C PRO A 65 -16.83 -11.04 -10.83
N GLY A 66 -17.70 -10.46 -11.66
CA GLY A 66 -18.53 -11.21 -12.62
C GLY A 66 -17.79 -11.64 -13.91
N SER A 67 -16.53 -11.23 -14.09
CA SER A 67 -15.76 -11.50 -15.32
C SER A 67 -14.27 -11.79 -15.04
N MET A 68 -13.62 -12.51 -15.95
CA MET A 68 -12.19 -12.87 -15.87
C MET A 68 -11.28 -11.63 -15.85
N LEU A 69 -11.57 -10.61 -16.67
CA LEU A 69 -10.84 -9.33 -16.65
C LEU A 69 -10.97 -8.64 -15.28
N ALA A 70 -12.14 -8.69 -14.66
CA ALA A 70 -12.34 -8.12 -13.34
C ALA A 70 -11.57 -8.92 -12.25
N CYS A 71 -11.43 -10.24 -12.40
CA CYS A 71 -10.55 -11.06 -11.54
C CYS A 71 -9.08 -10.66 -11.65
N GLU A 72 -8.57 -10.41 -12.86
CA GLU A 72 -7.17 -10.00 -13.08
C GLU A 72 -6.88 -8.63 -12.47
N MET A 73 -7.78 -7.66 -12.65
CA MET A 73 -7.66 -6.35 -12.00
C MET A 73 -7.72 -6.46 -10.47
N LEU A 74 -8.52 -7.38 -9.94
CA LEU A 74 -8.61 -7.65 -8.49
C LEU A 74 -7.27 -8.10 -7.90
N LEU A 75 -6.40 -8.80 -8.66
CA LEU A 75 -5.09 -9.24 -8.18
C LEU A 75 -4.19 -8.05 -7.84
N THR A 76 -4.22 -6.99 -8.63
CA THR A 76 -3.47 -5.75 -8.35
C THR A 76 -3.98 -5.08 -7.08
N TYR A 77 -5.31 -5.04 -6.88
CA TYR A 77 -5.91 -4.49 -5.66
C TYR A 77 -5.60 -5.32 -4.42
N LYS A 78 -5.60 -6.66 -4.52
CA LYS A 78 -5.19 -7.57 -3.44
C LYS A 78 -3.72 -7.40 -3.06
N SER A 79 -2.84 -7.21 -4.04
CA SER A 79 -1.42 -6.91 -3.79
C SER A 79 -1.25 -5.57 -3.06
N ALA A 80 -1.93 -4.52 -3.53
CA ALA A 80 -1.93 -3.22 -2.86
C ALA A 80 -2.51 -3.30 -1.43
N GLN A 81 -3.57 -4.08 -1.23
CA GLN A 81 -4.20 -4.32 0.08
C GLN A 81 -3.22 -5.00 1.04
N TYR A 82 -2.53 -6.05 0.58
CA TYR A 82 -1.50 -6.73 1.35
C TYR A 82 -0.37 -5.77 1.74
N ASN A 83 0.18 -5.02 0.79
CA ASN A 83 1.26 -4.07 1.04
C ASN A 83 0.84 -2.96 2.01
N CYS A 84 -0.38 -2.45 1.87
CA CYS A 84 -0.94 -1.45 2.77
C CYS A 84 -1.07 -1.97 4.20
N ALA A 85 -1.57 -3.21 4.37
CA ALA A 85 -1.67 -3.85 5.68
C ALA A 85 -0.29 -4.09 6.32
N GLN A 86 0.72 -4.47 5.54
CA GLN A 86 2.08 -4.65 6.06
C GLN A 86 2.77 -3.32 6.39
N ALA A 87 2.57 -2.27 5.58
CA ALA A 87 3.06 -0.93 5.87
C ALA A 87 2.49 -0.39 7.19
N LEU A 88 1.20 -0.61 7.46
CA LEU A 88 0.59 -0.24 8.74
C LEU A 88 1.19 -1.02 9.93
N LYS A 89 1.44 -2.33 9.77
CA LYS A 89 2.14 -3.14 10.79
C LYS A 89 3.55 -2.63 11.04
N TYR A 90 4.27 -2.24 9.98
CA TYR A 90 5.60 -1.66 10.06
C TYR A 90 5.59 -0.33 10.83
N LEU A 91 4.70 0.59 10.49
CA LEU A 91 4.56 1.88 11.16
C LEU A 91 4.22 1.75 12.65
N LYS A 92 3.41 0.76 13.03
CA LYS A 92 3.12 0.45 14.43
C LYS A 92 4.36 0.00 15.20
N LYS A 93 5.21 -0.84 14.59
CA LYS A 93 6.50 -1.25 15.19
C LYS A 93 7.47 -0.08 15.29
N TYR A 94 7.56 0.74 14.24
CA TYR A 94 8.39 1.92 14.21
C TYR A 94 8.06 2.88 15.36
N ARG A 95 6.77 3.14 15.60
CA ARG A 95 6.30 3.99 16.71
C ARG A 95 6.69 3.45 18.09
N ASN A 96 6.72 2.14 18.29
CA ASN A 96 7.07 1.54 19.58
C ASN A 96 8.58 1.54 19.87
N ASN A 97 9.39 1.78 18.84
CA ASN A 97 10.86 1.81 18.92
C ASN A 97 11.42 3.25 18.97
N GLN A 98 10.55 4.26 18.92
CA GLN A 98 10.87 5.67 19.17
C GLN A 98 10.56 6.02 20.62
#